data_AF-A0A519CB03-F1
#
_entry.id   AF-A0A519CB03-F1
#
_cell.length_a   1.000
_cell.length_b   1.000
_cell.length_c   1.000
_cell.angle_alpha   90.00
_cell.angle_beta   90.00
_cell.angle_gamma   90.00
#
_symmetry.space_group_name_H-M   'P 1'
#
loop_
_entity.id
_entity.type
_entity.pdbx_description
1 polymer ?
#
loop_
_entity_poly.entity_id
_entity_poly.type
_entity_poly.pdbx_seq_one_letter_code
_entity_poly.pdbx_strand_id
1 'polypeptide(L)'
;THKTKGRTYSNLHVMVDREINLSSAHKISEVVEQKIQTGIPEIKHTTIHLEPFVTVSKEFNWEDKVTEEKIQTILEKYQEIKKIGRIVSLKFENILKIDIDCSFDGDLTIEKVHDLTSSIEHGTELNQNTC
;
A
#
# COMPACT_ATOMS: atom_id res chain seq x y z
N THR A 1 -8.57 -5.67 10.76
CA THR A 1 -10.01 -5.94 10.98
C THR A 1 -10.61 -4.79 11.78
N HIS A 2 -11.88 -4.45 11.56
CA HIS A 2 -12.58 -3.46 12.39
C HIS A 2 -13.98 -3.95 12.78
N LYS A 3 -14.53 -3.45 13.89
CA LYS A 3 -15.83 -3.87 14.43
C LYS A 3 -16.82 -2.71 14.39
N THR A 4 -17.99 -2.93 13.77
CA THR A 4 -19.10 -1.96 13.74
C THR A 4 -20.40 -2.66 14.11
N LYS A 5 -21.13 -2.13 15.11
CA LYS A 5 -22.44 -2.68 15.58
C LYS A 5 -22.40 -4.20 15.86
N GLY A 6 -21.30 -4.70 16.42
CA GLY A 6 -21.13 -6.13 16.74
C GLY A 6 -20.80 -7.04 15.54
N ARG A 7 -20.57 -6.48 14.35
CA ARG A 7 -20.11 -7.22 13.16
C ARG A 7 -18.61 -6.97 12.96
N THR A 8 -17.85 -8.04 12.73
CA THR A 8 -16.41 -7.96 12.42
C THR A 8 -16.22 -7.98 10.92
N TYR A 9 -15.41 -7.03 10.42
CA TYR A 9 -15.06 -6.87 9.02
C TYR A 9 -13.54 -7.05 8.84
N SER A 10 -13.15 -7.70 7.75
CA SER A 10 -11.75 -7.89 7.39
C SER A 10 -11.43 -7.30 6.02
N ASN A 11 -10.24 -6.72 5.89
CA ASN A 11 -9.67 -6.26 4.63
C ASN A 11 -8.37 -7.02 4.42
N LEU A 12 -8.19 -7.63 3.24
CA LEU A 12 -6.99 -8.37 2.88
C LEU A 12 -6.43 -7.85 1.57
N HIS A 13 -5.11 -7.76 1.51
CA HIS A 13 -4.36 -7.55 0.28
C HIS A 13 -3.73 -8.89 -0.09
N VAL A 14 -4.11 -9.43 -1.25
CA VAL A 14 -3.67 -10.74 -1.73
C VAL A 14 -2.87 -10.52 -3.01
N MET A 15 -1.59 -10.88 -2.95
CA MET A 15 -0.69 -10.77 -4.10
C MET A 15 -0.96 -11.92 -5.07
N VAL A 16 -1.19 -11.61 -6.34
CA VAL A 16 -1.48 -12.55 -7.44
C VAL A 16 -0.63 -12.23 -8.65
N ASP A 17 -0.34 -13.18 -9.52
CA ASP A 17 0.42 -12.92 -10.76
C ASP A 17 -0.16 -11.72 -11.54
N ARG A 18 0.70 -10.80 -12.02
CA ARG A 18 0.27 -9.62 -12.79
C ARG A 18 -0.47 -10.00 -14.08
N GLU A 19 -0.14 -11.15 -14.68
CA GLU A 19 -0.75 -11.63 -15.92
C GLU A 19 -2.00 -12.50 -15.68
N ILE A 20 -2.45 -12.62 -14.43
CA ILE A 20 -3.63 -13.41 -14.10
C ILE A 20 -4.88 -12.84 -14.79
N ASN A 21 -5.65 -13.71 -15.45
CA ASN A 21 -6.93 -13.30 -16.02
C ASN A 21 -8.00 -13.08 -14.93
N LEU A 22 -8.99 -12.25 -15.23
CA LEU A 22 -10.06 -11.87 -14.31
C LEU A 22 -10.81 -13.08 -13.70
N SER A 23 -11.04 -14.14 -14.49
CA SER A 23 -11.72 -15.34 -13.98
C SER A 23 -10.91 -16.04 -12.91
N SER A 24 -9.60 -16.12 -13.09
CA SER A 24 -8.69 -16.77 -12.14
C SER A 24 -8.49 -15.90 -10.90
N ALA A 25 -8.40 -14.57 -11.07
CA ALA A 25 -8.42 -13.60 -9.98
C ALA A 25 -9.69 -13.76 -9.12
N HIS A 26 -10.87 -13.83 -9.74
CA HIS A 26 -12.13 -14.00 -9.04
C HIS A 26 -12.17 -15.30 -8.22
N LYS A 27 -11.72 -16.42 -8.80
CA LYS A 27 -11.64 -17.72 -8.09
C LYS A 27 -10.71 -17.66 -6.88
N ILE A 28 -9.58 -16.96 -6.98
CA ILE A 28 -8.68 -16.77 -5.83
C ILE A 28 -9.39 -16.00 -4.73
N SER A 29 -10.08 -14.92 -5.08
CA SER A 29 -10.86 -14.12 -4.14
C SER A 29 -11.93 -14.97 -3.43
N GLU A 30 -12.71 -15.76 -4.18
CA GLU A 30 -13.73 -16.66 -3.61
C GLU A 30 -13.14 -17.69 -2.65
N VAL A 31 -12.04 -18.34 -3.02
CA VAL A 31 -11.39 -19.36 -2.17
C VAL A 31 -10.88 -18.74 -0.87
N VAL A 32 -10.27 -17.56 -0.94
CA VAL A 32 -9.76 -16.85 0.25
C VAL A 32 -10.93 -16.42 1.13
N GLU A 33 -12.00 -15.85 0.56
CA GLU A 33 -13.18 -15.45 1.31
C GLU A 33 -13.83 -16.65 2.01
N GLN A 34 -14.05 -17.76 1.31
CA GLN A 34 -14.64 -18.97 1.88
C GLN A 34 -13.81 -19.52 3.04
N LYS A 35 -12.48 -19.55 2.90
CA LYS A 35 -11.58 -20.00 3.99
C LYS A 35 -11.68 -19.10 5.22
N ILE A 36 -11.80 -17.78 5.03
CA ILE A 36 -11.94 -16.83 6.15
C ILE A 36 -13.29 -17.00 6.82
N GLN A 37 -14.37 -17.08 6.06
CA GLN A 37 -15.72 -17.26 6.61
C GLN A 37 -15.86 -18.59 7.35
N THR A 38 -15.24 -19.67 6.84
CA THR A 38 -15.30 -20.99 7.47
C THR A 38 -14.37 -21.09 8.68
N GLY A 39 -13.17 -20.51 8.60
CA GLY A 39 -12.18 -20.58 9.68
C GLY A 39 -12.40 -19.57 10.80
N ILE A 40 -13.07 -18.44 10.51
CA ILE A 40 -13.29 -17.33 11.45
C ILE A 40 -14.76 -16.87 11.34
N PRO A 41 -15.72 -17.61 11.93
CA PRO A 41 -17.16 -17.36 11.77
C PRO A 41 -17.63 -15.98 12.30
N GLU A 42 -16.81 -15.35 13.14
CA GLU A 42 -17.03 -14.01 13.68
C GLU A 42 -16.84 -12.89 12.64
N ILE A 43 -16.14 -13.16 11.53
CA ILE A 43 -16.00 -12.25 10.39
C ILE A 43 -17.23 -12.41 9.48
N LYS A 44 -18.07 -11.38 9.44
CA LYS A 44 -19.29 -11.37 8.65
C LYS A 44 -19.08 -10.98 7.19
N HIS A 45 -18.04 -10.20 6.92
CA HIS A 45 -17.74 -9.72 5.58
C HIS A 45 -16.24 -9.49 5.43
N THR A 46 -15.73 -9.85 4.25
CA THR A 46 -14.32 -9.73 3.91
C THR A 46 -14.18 -9.01 2.59
N THR A 47 -13.41 -7.94 2.56
CA THR A 47 -13.00 -7.28 1.33
C THR A 47 -11.61 -7.78 0.96
N ILE A 48 -11.43 -8.19 -0.30
CA ILE A 48 -10.15 -8.68 -0.83
C ILE A 48 -9.72 -7.76 -1.95
N HIS A 49 -8.55 -7.14 -1.78
CA HIS A 49 -7.84 -6.42 -2.82
C HIS A 49 -6.80 -7.35 -3.42
N LEU A 50 -7.00 -7.70 -4.70
CA LEU A 50 -6.00 -8.46 -5.45
C LEU A 50 -4.97 -7.48 -6.01
N GLU A 51 -3.71 -7.69 -5.66
CA GLU A 51 -2.61 -6.86 -6.10
C GLU A 51 -1.62 -7.69 -6.91
N PRO A 52 -0.99 -7.13 -7.96
CA PRO A 52 0.02 -7.85 -8.70
C PRO A 52 1.23 -8.18 -7.81
N PHE A 53 1.62 -9.45 -7.82
CA PHE A 53 2.82 -9.96 -7.20
C PHE A 53 4.02 -9.42 -7.96
N VAL A 54 4.88 -8.72 -7.24
CA VAL A 54 6.17 -8.28 -7.77
C VAL A 54 7.20 -9.33 -7.35
N THR A 55 7.56 -10.22 -8.28
CA THR A 55 8.69 -11.15 -8.09
C THR A 55 9.96 -10.34 -7.91
N VAL A 56 10.44 -10.24 -6.67
CA VAL A 56 11.79 -9.78 -6.36
C VAL A 56 12.75 -10.94 -6.61
N SER A 57 13.62 -10.79 -7.61
CA SER A 57 14.75 -11.70 -7.83
C SER A 57 15.71 -11.65 -6.63
N LYS A 58 16.35 -12.77 -6.29
CA LYS A 58 17.23 -12.92 -5.11
C LYS A 58 18.50 -12.06 -5.15
N GLU A 59 18.81 -11.42 -6.27
CA GLU A 59 19.95 -10.50 -6.45
C GLU A 59 19.55 -9.04 -6.27
N PHE A 60 18.65 -8.77 -5.33
CA PHE A 60 18.15 -7.43 -5.06
C PHE A 60 19.04 -6.70 -4.06
N ASN A 61 19.49 -5.48 -4.40
CA ASN A 61 19.79 -4.48 -3.39
C ASN A 61 18.45 -4.08 -2.76
N TRP A 62 18.09 -4.76 -1.66
CA TRP A 62 16.82 -4.61 -0.96
C TRP A 62 16.60 -3.23 -0.31
N GLU A 63 17.62 -2.37 -0.37
CA GLU A 63 17.69 -1.07 0.27
C GLU A 63 18.17 -0.04 -0.77
N ASP A 64 17.24 0.71 -1.38
CA ASP A 64 17.59 1.98 -2.02
C ASP A 64 17.47 3.10 -0.96
N LYS A 65 18.40 3.05 0.00
CA LYS A 65 18.48 4.02 1.10
C LYS A 65 18.54 5.46 0.61
N VAL A 66 19.14 5.69 -0.56
CA VAL A 66 19.23 7.03 -1.16
C VAL A 66 17.83 7.53 -1.54
N THR A 67 16.99 6.67 -2.13
CA THR A 67 15.60 7.02 -2.42
C THR A 67 14.77 7.17 -1.15
N GLU A 68 14.96 6.29 -0.15
CA GLU A 68 14.26 6.40 1.14
C GLU A 68 14.59 7.69 1.89
N GLU A 69 15.87 8.09 1.95
CA GLU A 69 16.31 9.34 2.57
C GLU A 69 15.76 10.59 1.85
N LYS A 70 15.66 10.54 0.52
CA LYS A 70 15.03 11.61 -0.27
C LYS A 70 13.54 11.73 0.04
N ILE A 71 12.83 10.60 0.10
CA ILE A 71 11.41 10.57 0.44
C ILE A 71 11.20 11.08 1.85
N GLN A 72 12.00 10.63 2.81
CA GLN A 72 11.98 11.13 4.19
C GLN A 72 12.10 12.66 4.23
N THR A 73 13.08 13.22 3.51
CA THR A 73 13.29 14.67 3.44
C THR A 73 12.11 15.41 2.79
N ILE A 74 11.39 14.79 1.86
CA ILE A 74 10.17 15.37 1.25
C ILE A 74 9.04 15.38 2.28
N LEU A 75 8.81 14.26 2.97
CA LEU A 75 7.74 14.12 3.96
C LEU A 75 7.94 15.08 5.15
N GLU A 76 9.19 15.30 5.58
CA GLU A 76 9.52 16.24 6.66
C GLU A 76 9.18 17.70 6.36
N LYS A 77 8.95 18.08 5.09
CA LYS A 77 8.53 19.43 4.72
C LYS A 77 7.07 19.71 5.00
N TYR A 78 6.24 18.66 5.15
CA TYR A 78 4.81 18.78 5.40
C TYR A 78 4.56 18.76 6.91
N GLN A 79 4.17 19.92 7.45
CA GLN A 79 3.90 20.11 8.88
C GLN A 79 2.65 19.35 9.34
N GLU A 80 1.78 19.03 8.36
CA GLU A 80 0.57 18.26 8.49
C GLU A 80 0.81 16.77 8.76
N ILE A 81 2.02 16.26 8.47
CA ILE A 81 2.40 14.88 8.78
C ILE A 81 2.89 14.83 10.24
N LYS A 82 2.11 14.20 11.11
CA LYS A 82 2.43 14.03 12.53
C LYS A 82 3.46 12.92 12.78
N LYS A 83 3.45 11.90 11.94
CA LYS A 83 4.31 10.74 12.10
C LYS A 83 4.63 10.13 10.74
N ILE A 84 5.92 9.94 10.49
CA ILE A 84 6.39 9.11 9.39
C ILE A 84 6.67 7.73 9.99
N GLY A 85 6.03 6.71 9.41
CA GLY A 85 6.16 5.32 9.78
C GLY A 85 7.27 4.64 8.98
N ARG A 86 6.92 3.57 8.28
CA ARG A 86 7.85 2.83 7.43
C ARG A 86 7.87 3.42 6.02
N ILE A 87 9.06 3.70 5.51
CA ILE A 87 9.30 3.97 4.09
C ILE A 87 10.03 2.73 3.55
N VAL A 88 9.54 2.19 2.44
CA VAL A 88 10.20 1.12 1.71
C VAL A 88 10.25 1.50 0.25
N SER A 89 11.45 1.51 -0.32
CA SER A 89 11.61 1.69 -1.76
C SER A 89 12.16 0.42 -2.41
N LEU A 90 11.60 0.09 -3.58
CA LEU A 90 11.95 -1.08 -4.36
C LEU A 90 12.17 -0.65 -5.81
N LYS A 91 13.42 -0.62 -6.26
CA LYS A 91 13.78 -0.30 -7.64
C LYS A 91 14.06 -1.58 -8.44
N PHE A 92 13.28 -1.85 -9.48
CA PHE A 92 13.48 -2.97 -10.40
C PHE A 92 13.42 -2.53 -11.85
N GLU A 93 14.50 -2.66 -12.62
CA GLU A 93 14.60 -2.22 -14.01
C GLU A 93 14.07 -0.78 -14.19
N ASN A 94 12.86 -0.62 -14.74
CA ASN A 94 12.17 0.66 -14.96
C ASN A 94 11.01 0.93 -13.98
N ILE A 95 10.78 0.06 -13.00
CA ILE A 95 9.68 0.16 -12.04
C ILE A 95 10.26 0.50 -10.67
N LEU A 96 9.88 1.66 -10.14
CA LEU A 96 10.13 2.05 -8.76
C LEU A 96 8.82 1.91 -7.98
N LYS A 97 8.77 0.97 -7.05
CA LYS A 97 7.67 0.84 -6.09
C LYS A 97 8.09 1.49 -4.78
N ILE A 98 7.25 2.40 -4.28
CA ILE A 98 7.46 3.10 -3.01
C ILE A 98 6.24 2.81 -2.14
N ASP A 99 6.49 2.38 -0.92
CA ASP A 99 5.47 2.18 0.12
C ASP A 99 5.79 3.10 1.29
N ILE A 100 4.83 3.94 1.68
CA ILE A 100 4.98 4.97 2.71
C ILE A 100 3.82 4.84 3.68
N ASP A 101 4.15 4.51 4.93
CA ASP A 101 3.23 4.67 6.05
C ASP A 101 3.46 6.04 6.69
N CYS A 102 2.45 6.89 6.71
CA CYS A 102 2.48 8.17 7.41
C CYS A 102 1.11 8.52 8.01
N SER A 103 1.12 9.30 9.09
CA SER A 103 -0.06 9.75 9.80
C SER A 103 -0.19 11.26 9.72
N PHE A 104 -1.39 11.73 9.41
CA PHE A 104 -1.72 13.15 9.30
C PHE A 104 -2.36 13.68 10.59
N ASP A 105 -2.45 15.01 10.71
CA ASP A 105 -3.24 15.65 11.76
C ASP A 105 -4.72 15.24 11.66
N GLY A 106 -5.31 14.86 12.80
CA GLY A 106 -6.70 14.41 12.90
C GLY A 106 -7.73 15.52 12.67
N ASP A 107 -7.31 16.79 12.73
CA ASP A 107 -8.16 17.96 12.46
C ASP A 107 -8.27 18.28 10.95
N LEU A 108 -7.55 17.56 10.08
CA LEU A 108 -7.58 17.78 8.63
C LEU A 108 -8.83 17.18 7.98
N THR A 109 -9.31 17.85 6.93
CA THR A 109 -10.36 17.29 6.07
C THR A 109 -9.79 16.21 5.15
N ILE A 110 -10.63 15.26 4.75
CA ILE A 110 -10.24 14.20 3.81
C ILE A 110 -9.79 14.76 2.46
N GLU A 111 -10.43 15.83 1.98
CA GLU A 111 -10.02 16.55 0.77
C GLU A 111 -8.58 17.07 0.91
N LYS A 112 -8.25 17.67 2.07
CA LYS A 112 -6.91 18.17 2.32
C LYS A 112 -5.87 17.04 2.40
N VAL A 113 -6.23 15.90 3.00
CA VAL A 113 -5.38 14.71 3.03
C VAL A 113 -5.14 14.16 1.62
N HIS A 114 -6.16 14.16 0.76
CA HIS A 114 -6.02 13.74 -0.63
C HIS A 114 -5.10 14.68 -1.43
N ASP A 115 -5.26 16.00 -1.26
CA ASP A 115 -4.39 16.99 -1.91
C ASP A 115 -2.93 16.85 -1.46
N LEU A 116 -2.70 16.62 -0.16
CA LEU A 116 -1.37 16.37 0.39
C LEU A 116 -0.77 15.09 -0.17
N THR A 117 -1.55 14.01 -0.23
CA THR A 117 -1.11 12.73 -0.80
C THR A 117 -0.72 12.89 -2.27
N SER A 118 -1.56 13.59 -3.06
CA SER A 118 -1.29 13.88 -4.47
C SER A 118 -0.02 14.71 -4.67
N SER A 119 0.24 15.65 -3.74
CA SER A 119 1.46 16.48 -3.75
C SER A 119 2.72 15.68 -3.42
N ILE A 120 2.62 14.74 -2.47
CA ILE A 120 3.70 13.82 -2.11
C ILE A 120 4.01 12.91 -3.30
N GLU A 121 2.99 12.31 -3.92
CA GLU A 121 3.14 11.46 -5.12
C GLU A 121 3.89 12.22 -6.23
N HIS A 122 3.42 13.43 -6.60
CA HIS A 122 4.11 14.27 -7.59
C HIS A 122 5.56 14.60 -7.20
N GLY A 123 5.82 14.90 -5.92
CA GLY A 123 7.17 15.17 -5.42
C GLY A 123 8.10 13.96 -5.54
N THR A 124 7.57 12.75 -5.36
CA THR A 124 8.31 11.49 -5.52
C THR A 124 8.51 11.11 -6.99
N GLU A 125 7.64 11.53 -7.90
CA GLU A 125 7.79 11.31 -9.36
C GLU A 125 8.81 12.27 -9.99
N LEU A 126 8.83 13.56 -9.62
CA LEU A 126 9.71 14.56 -10.21
C LEU A 126 11.21 14.32 -9.94
N ASN A 127 11.55 13.61 -8.86
CA ASN A 127 12.94 13.23 -8.55
C ASN A 127 13.43 12.01 -9.34
N GLN A 128 12.60 11.45 -10.23
CA GLN A 128 12.97 10.33 -11.12
C GLN A 128 13.59 10.81 -12.44
N ASN A 129 13.47 12.09 -12.79
CA ASN A 129 13.97 12.66 -14.05
C ASN A 129 15.29 13.45 -13.92
N THR A 130 15.95 13.40 -12.76
CA THR A 130 17.27 13.99 -12.52
C THR A 130 18.29 12.89 -12.19
N CYS A 131 18.65 12.11 -13.21
CA CYS A 131 19.90 11.35 -13.31
C CYS A 131 20.33 11.33 -14.78
#